data_AF-A0A7S2TG16-F1
#
_entry.id   AF-A0A7S2TG16-F1
#
_cell.length_a   1.000
_cell.length_b   1.000
_cell.length_c   1.000
_cell.angle_alpha   90.00
_cell.angle_beta   90.00
_cell.angle_gamma   90.00
#
_symmetry.space_group_name_H-M   'P 1'
#
loop_
_entity.id
_entity.type
_entity.pdbx_description
1 polymer ?
#
loop_
_entity_poly.entity_id
_entity_poly.type
_entity_poly.pdbx_seq_one_letter_code
_entity_poly.pdbx_strand_id
1 'polypeptide(L)'
;KDRKQKMSWSCQACTFANHQGTNVCSMCQTPRRGSQAAEANASSFGKGVVLKSEHIRSRSSIDRKDRHCPKKPIDGVVWQLSTLDQFHKSFRSLIDKYHFPRAACGAFSVANSILLRDILQAKAKASSGEFVLTQKEIRGIVERLQDIERVTEEVTKVMASIYNDRLKYTKDHAQAFPTPNDVEKYLRDWVANYEISDYLIKEMKGQTEDVGGIHFVRYNQYPERNGATFEEKARLAEEKRFGGHKFGDKARVELEEGAARFLIEPFVPERKLCRPEEWMDWRNKLSKQKSSQSPFQIFVLDLNGHFCTAFSCFVKKAGTGKEASPHLVMINTTNSSYISSGAPCAAYDIAFS
;
A
#
# COMPACT_ATOMS: atom_id res chain seq x y z
N LYS A 1 -15.16 -27.63 21.72
CA LYS A 1 -14.75 -26.24 22.07
C LYS A 1 -15.26 -25.32 20.98
N ASP A 2 -16.48 -24.81 21.16
CA ASP A 2 -17.18 -24.00 20.15
C ASP A 2 -16.49 -22.66 19.93
N ARG A 3 -16.01 -22.44 18.69
CA ARG A 3 -15.58 -21.12 18.22
C ARG A 3 -16.83 -20.24 18.19
N LYS A 4 -17.03 -19.40 19.21
CA LYS A 4 -17.98 -18.27 19.15
C LYS A 4 -17.74 -17.53 17.82
N GLN A 5 -18.67 -17.64 16.89
CA GLN A 5 -18.68 -16.82 15.67
C GLN A 5 -18.64 -15.36 16.15
N LYS A 6 -17.52 -14.68 15.91
CA LYS A 6 -17.43 -13.24 16.16
C LYS A 6 -18.38 -12.59 15.18
N MET A 7 -19.53 -12.13 15.67
CA MET A 7 -20.46 -11.37 14.85
C MET A 7 -19.74 -10.13 14.31
N SER A 8 -19.97 -9.82 13.05
CA SER A 8 -19.42 -8.66 12.33
C SER A 8 -20.55 -7.90 11.65
N TRP A 9 -20.38 -6.60 11.40
CA TRP A 9 -21.30 -5.80 10.61
C TRP A 9 -20.60 -5.23 9.37
N SER A 10 -21.24 -5.31 8.21
CA SER A 10 -20.72 -4.71 6.97
C SER A 10 -21.06 -3.23 6.93
N CYS A 11 -20.04 -2.39 6.69
CA CYS A 11 -20.22 -0.94 6.57
C CYS A 11 -21.07 -0.60 5.34
N GLN A 12 -22.10 0.22 5.50
CA GLN A 12 -22.96 0.61 4.37
C GLN A 12 -22.25 1.55 3.37
N ALA A 13 -21.19 2.26 3.78
CA ALA A 13 -20.48 3.19 2.92
C ALA A 13 -19.28 2.59 2.18
N CYS A 14 -18.60 1.61 2.77
CA CYS A 14 -17.41 1.00 2.16
C CYS A 14 -17.43 -0.53 2.17
N THR A 15 -18.55 -1.16 2.52
CA THR A 15 -18.75 -2.63 2.58
C THR A 15 -17.84 -3.42 3.52
N PHE A 16 -16.83 -2.80 4.15
CA PHE A 16 -15.91 -3.47 5.06
C PHE A 16 -16.60 -4.15 6.25
N ALA A 17 -16.16 -5.38 6.56
CA ALA A 17 -16.64 -6.16 7.70
C ALA A 17 -15.98 -5.68 9.01
N ASN A 18 -16.74 -4.99 9.83
CA ASN A 18 -16.32 -4.45 11.12
C ASN A 18 -16.68 -5.40 12.27
N HIS A 19 -15.96 -5.28 13.38
CA HIS A 19 -16.28 -6.00 14.60
C HIS A 19 -17.63 -5.52 15.20
N GLN A 20 -18.49 -6.42 15.71
CA GLN A 20 -19.82 -6.04 16.23
C GLN A 20 -19.77 -4.99 17.36
N GLY A 21 -18.67 -4.95 18.12
CA GLY A 21 -18.44 -3.96 19.18
C GLY A 21 -18.05 -2.55 18.71
N THR A 22 -17.85 -2.30 17.41
CA THR A 22 -17.57 -0.95 16.91
C THR A 22 -18.84 -0.27 16.40
N ASN A 23 -18.98 1.03 16.71
CA ASN A 23 -20.07 1.88 16.22
C ASN A 23 -19.69 2.70 15.00
N VAL A 24 -18.44 2.62 14.56
CA VAL A 24 -17.92 3.25 13.34
C VAL A 24 -17.12 2.23 12.56
N CYS A 25 -17.08 2.41 11.25
CA CYS A 25 -16.32 1.52 10.39
C CYS A 25 -14.81 1.74 10.58
N SER A 26 -14.05 0.70 10.86
CA SER A 26 -12.59 0.78 11.03
C SER A 26 -11.85 1.20 9.75
N MET A 27 -12.50 1.08 8.58
CA MET A 27 -11.94 1.53 7.30
C MET A 27 -12.34 2.97 7.03
N CYS A 28 -13.61 3.23 6.71
CA CYS A 28 -14.06 4.54 6.23
C CYS A 28 -14.62 5.45 7.33
N GLN A 29 -14.56 5.02 8.59
CA GLN A 29 -15.08 5.74 9.76
C GLN A 29 -16.58 6.08 9.70
N THR A 30 -17.32 5.53 8.73
CA THR A 30 -18.76 5.75 8.64
C THR A 30 -19.47 5.12 9.84
N PRO A 31 -20.32 5.88 10.54
CA PRO A 31 -21.21 5.38 11.58
C PRO A 31 -21.96 4.11 11.19
N ARG A 32 -22.11 3.19 12.14
CA ARG A 32 -23.02 2.07 12.01
C ARG A 32 -24.46 2.61 12.06
N ARG A 33 -25.29 2.24 11.07
CA ARG A 33 -26.72 2.63 11.08
C ARG A 33 -27.36 2.21 12.41
N GLY A 34 -28.05 3.14 13.06
CA GLY A 34 -28.79 2.91 14.30
C GLY A 34 -28.00 3.02 15.60
N SER A 35 -26.68 3.27 15.58
CA SER A 35 -25.95 3.55 16.82
C SER A 35 -26.08 5.03 17.21
N GLN A 36 -26.93 5.34 18.20
CA GLN A 36 -27.08 6.69 18.75
C GLN A 36 -25.75 7.30 19.25
N ALA A 37 -24.78 6.47 19.62
CA ALA A 37 -23.43 6.89 20.01
C ALA A 37 -22.55 7.43 18.86
N ALA A 38 -22.96 7.29 17.59
CA ALA A 38 -22.14 7.68 16.46
C ALA A 38 -22.35 9.14 16.00
N GLU A 39 -23.48 9.75 16.28
CA GLU A 39 -23.73 11.17 15.98
C GLU A 39 -22.90 12.10 16.88
N ALA A 40 -22.75 11.74 18.17
CA ALA A 40 -21.88 12.47 19.09
C ALA A 40 -20.40 12.36 18.72
N ASN A 41 -19.94 11.17 18.31
CA ASN A 41 -18.54 10.94 17.93
C ASN A 41 -18.16 11.58 16.58
N ALA A 42 -19.06 11.63 15.60
CA ALA A 42 -18.81 12.30 14.32
C ALA A 42 -18.44 13.79 14.47
N SER A 43 -18.87 14.44 15.56
CA SER A 43 -18.53 15.83 15.90
C SER A 43 -17.12 16.01 16.51
N SER A 44 -16.55 14.95 17.10
CA SER A 44 -15.25 14.95 17.78
C SER A 44 -14.11 14.43 16.89
N PHE A 45 -14.42 13.84 15.73
CA PHE A 45 -13.41 13.31 14.83
C PHE A 45 -12.73 14.43 14.03
N GLY A 46 -11.51 14.74 14.47
CA GLY A 46 -10.43 15.36 13.71
C GLY A 46 -10.83 16.56 12.86
N LYS A 47 -10.92 17.76 13.46
CA LYS A 47 -11.03 19.01 12.70
C LYS A 47 -9.85 19.25 11.73
N GLY A 48 -8.75 18.50 11.87
CA GLY A 48 -7.54 18.64 11.06
C GLY A 48 -7.45 17.60 9.95
N VAL A 49 -6.99 18.03 8.78
CA VAL A 49 -6.67 17.17 7.63
C VAL A 49 -5.48 16.24 7.89
N VAL A 50 -4.63 16.57 8.87
CA VAL A 50 -3.44 15.80 9.25
C VAL A 50 -3.73 14.88 10.42
N LEU A 51 -3.47 13.59 10.22
CA LEU A 51 -3.50 12.56 11.26
C LEU A 51 -2.22 12.57 12.09
N LYS A 52 -2.32 12.16 13.35
CA LYS A 52 -1.18 12.16 14.30
C LYS A 52 -0.88 10.79 14.91
N SER A 53 -1.45 9.71 14.36
CA SER A 53 -1.19 8.38 14.88
C SER A 53 0.20 7.89 14.50
N GLU A 54 0.83 7.21 15.45
CA GLU A 54 2.18 6.68 15.36
C GLU A 54 2.21 5.30 16.01
N HIS A 55 2.81 4.32 15.32
CA HIS A 55 2.95 2.96 15.83
C HIS A 55 4.34 2.42 15.52
N ILE A 56 4.98 1.80 16.51
CA ILE A 56 6.32 1.24 16.39
C ILE A 56 6.29 -0.21 16.86
N ARG A 57 6.93 -1.11 16.11
CA ARG A 57 7.12 -2.51 16.50
C ARG A 57 8.52 -2.97 16.11
N SER A 58 9.11 -3.80 16.97
CA SER A 58 10.30 -4.55 16.56
C SER A 58 9.92 -5.53 15.45
N ARG A 59 10.78 -5.68 14.45
CA ARG A 59 10.58 -6.63 13.36
C ARG A 59 10.34 -8.04 13.88
N SER A 60 11.12 -8.49 14.87
CA SER A 60 11.02 -9.84 15.43
C SER A 60 9.70 -10.13 16.14
N SER A 61 8.93 -9.09 16.50
CA SER A 61 7.59 -9.23 17.11
C SER A 61 6.45 -9.41 16.10
N ILE A 62 6.73 -9.35 14.79
CA ILE A 62 5.71 -9.43 13.72
C ILE A 62 5.80 -10.80 13.04
N ASP A 63 4.65 -11.47 12.96
CA ASP A 63 4.52 -12.79 12.34
C ASP A 63 4.84 -12.79 10.84
N ARG A 64 5.42 -13.89 10.37
CA ARG A 64 5.84 -14.09 8.98
C ARG A 64 4.83 -14.98 8.28
N LYS A 65 4.06 -14.37 7.36
CA LYS A 65 3.00 -15.08 6.65
C LYS A 65 3.45 -15.77 5.36
N ASP A 66 4.65 -15.45 4.88
CA ASP A 66 5.19 -15.98 3.62
C ASP A 66 6.50 -16.73 3.84
N ARG A 67 6.54 -17.96 3.31
CA ARG A 67 7.68 -18.87 3.39
C ARG A 67 8.80 -18.48 2.43
N HIS A 68 8.49 -17.65 1.44
CA HIS A 68 9.42 -17.13 0.44
C HIS A 68 10.29 -15.97 0.96
N CYS A 69 9.91 -15.36 2.09
CA CYS A 69 10.75 -14.37 2.75
C CYS A 69 12.04 -15.03 3.33
N PRO A 70 13.16 -14.29 3.43
CA PRO A 70 14.43 -14.74 4.00
C PRO A 70 14.30 -15.54 5.29
N LYS A 71 14.99 -16.67 5.44
CA LYS A 71 14.81 -17.56 6.61
C LYS A 71 15.15 -16.88 7.94
N LYS A 72 16.15 -16.01 7.97
CA LYS A 72 16.58 -15.27 9.16
C LYS A 72 16.34 -13.77 8.92
N PRO A 73 15.30 -13.16 9.51
CA PRO A 73 15.09 -11.73 9.38
C PRO A 73 16.22 -10.98 10.10
N ILE A 74 16.61 -9.83 9.58
CA ILE A 74 17.47 -8.89 10.29
C ILE A 74 16.65 -8.20 11.38
N ASP A 75 17.23 -8.02 12.56
CA ASP A 75 16.60 -7.28 13.64
C ASP A 75 16.52 -5.79 13.31
N GLY A 76 15.38 -5.18 13.62
CA GLY A 76 15.19 -3.74 13.55
C GLY A 76 13.73 -3.37 13.76
N VAL A 77 13.25 -2.34 13.05
CA VAL A 77 11.99 -1.67 13.40
C VAL A 77 11.08 -1.49 12.19
N VAL A 78 9.80 -1.76 12.37
CA VAL A 78 8.75 -1.22 11.49
C VAL A 78 8.14 -0.01 12.22
N TRP A 79 8.00 1.11 11.53
CA TRP A 79 7.49 2.36 12.09
C TRP A 79 6.41 2.95 11.21
N GLN A 80 5.16 2.90 11.66
CA GLN A 80 4.04 3.53 10.97
C GLN A 80 3.80 4.95 11.48
N LEU A 81 3.74 5.89 10.55
CA LEU A 81 3.43 7.30 10.75
C LEU A 81 2.25 7.67 9.85
N SER A 82 1.30 8.42 10.38
CA SER A 82 0.15 8.88 9.59
C SER A 82 0.39 10.26 8.98
N THR A 83 -0.20 10.50 7.81
CA THR A 83 -0.13 11.78 7.09
C THR A 83 -1.52 12.39 6.93
N LEU A 84 -1.98 12.65 5.72
CA LEU A 84 -3.30 13.22 5.47
C LEU A 84 -4.39 12.18 5.65
N ASP A 85 -5.51 12.59 6.26
CA ASP A 85 -6.71 11.77 6.36
C ASP A 85 -7.40 11.72 5.00
N GLN A 86 -7.31 10.59 4.30
CA GLN A 86 -7.94 10.40 2.99
C GLN A 86 -9.47 10.59 3.01
N PHE A 87 -10.11 10.51 4.18
CA PHE A 87 -11.56 10.70 4.34
C PHE A 87 -11.94 12.15 4.64
N HIS A 88 -10.96 13.05 4.79
CA HIS A 88 -11.20 14.44 5.08
C HIS A 88 -12.01 15.12 3.97
N LYS A 89 -12.89 16.05 4.35
CA LYS A 89 -13.82 16.72 3.43
C LYS A 89 -13.13 17.47 2.28
N SER A 90 -11.88 17.90 2.47
CA SER A 90 -11.09 18.60 1.43
C SER A 90 -10.90 17.77 0.16
N PHE A 91 -10.97 16.44 0.25
CA PHE A 91 -10.79 15.56 -0.90
C PHE A 91 -12.11 15.14 -1.58
N ARG A 92 -13.28 15.57 -1.05
CA ARG A 92 -14.59 15.15 -1.58
C ARG A 92 -14.80 15.58 -3.03
N SER A 93 -14.51 16.85 -3.36
CA SER A 93 -14.66 17.34 -4.73
C SER A 93 -13.79 16.56 -5.72
N LEU A 94 -12.59 16.14 -5.29
CA LEU A 94 -11.68 15.33 -6.09
C LEU A 94 -12.23 13.90 -6.29
N ILE A 95 -12.68 13.28 -5.21
CA ILE A 95 -13.30 11.94 -5.21
C ILE A 95 -14.54 11.95 -6.11
N ASP A 96 -15.40 12.96 -5.99
CA ASP A 96 -16.62 13.08 -6.79
C ASP A 96 -16.29 13.31 -8.27
N LYS A 97 -15.32 14.20 -8.57
CA LYS A 97 -14.89 14.50 -9.94
C LYS A 97 -14.44 13.25 -10.71
N TYR A 98 -13.71 12.36 -10.07
CA TYR A 98 -13.17 11.14 -10.70
C TYR A 98 -13.95 9.88 -10.33
N HIS A 99 -15.15 10.03 -9.77
CA HIS A 99 -16.01 8.91 -9.37
C HIS A 99 -15.26 7.88 -8.50
N PHE A 100 -14.29 8.31 -7.69
CA PHE A 100 -13.42 7.41 -6.93
C PHE A 100 -14.17 6.82 -5.71
N PRO A 101 -13.77 5.64 -5.19
CA PRO A 101 -14.22 5.21 -3.88
C PRO A 101 -13.78 6.20 -2.80
N ARG A 102 -14.62 6.40 -1.77
CA ARG A 102 -14.26 7.25 -0.61
C ARG A 102 -12.99 6.77 0.09
N ALA A 103 -12.73 5.46 0.06
CA ALA A 103 -11.48 4.88 0.51
C ALA A 103 -10.42 4.96 -0.59
N ALA A 104 -9.88 6.15 -0.82
CA ALA A 104 -8.94 6.46 -1.90
C ALA A 104 -7.47 6.02 -1.62
N CYS A 105 -7.26 5.02 -0.76
CA CYS A 105 -5.93 4.66 -0.24
C CYS A 105 -4.93 4.25 -1.31
N GLY A 106 -5.39 3.61 -2.39
CA GLY A 106 -4.55 3.28 -3.54
C GLY A 106 -3.93 4.53 -4.16
N ALA A 107 -4.76 5.55 -4.45
CA ALA A 107 -4.29 6.80 -5.04
C ALA A 107 -3.33 7.56 -4.12
N PHE A 108 -3.66 7.67 -2.83
CA PHE A 108 -2.78 8.31 -1.85
C PHE A 108 -1.45 7.58 -1.65
N SER A 109 -1.46 6.24 -1.67
CA SER A 109 -0.23 5.46 -1.50
C SER A 109 0.69 5.66 -2.70
N VAL A 110 0.16 5.55 -3.92
CA VAL A 110 0.93 5.81 -5.14
C VAL A 110 1.48 7.24 -5.13
N ALA A 111 0.64 8.25 -4.86
CA ALA A 111 1.09 9.65 -4.78
C ALA A 111 2.22 9.84 -3.74
N ASN A 112 2.06 9.29 -2.54
CA ASN A 112 3.10 9.33 -1.51
C ASN A 112 4.40 8.63 -1.96
N SER A 113 4.32 7.57 -2.77
CA SER A 113 5.52 6.87 -3.27
C SER A 113 6.33 7.72 -4.26
N ILE A 114 5.63 8.46 -5.13
CA ILE A 114 6.26 9.41 -6.07
C ILE A 114 6.91 10.57 -5.31
N LEU A 115 6.18 11.15 -4.36
CA LEU A 115 6.72 12.24 -3.52
C LEU A 115 7.92 11.77 -2.68
N LEU A 116 7.85 10.58 -2.09
CA LEU A 116 8.96 10.00 -1.33
C LEU A 116 10.19 9.79 -2.19
N ARG A 117 10.04 9.32 -3.44
CA ARG A 117 11.16 9.17 -4.38
C ARG A 117 11.93 10.47 -4.49
N ASP A 118 11.23 11.56 -4.82
CA ASP A 118 11.88 12.85 -5.03
C ASP A 118 12.55 13.38 -3.74
N ILE A 119 11.87 13.23 -2.59
CA ILE A 119 12.39 13.63 -1.28
C ILE A 119 13.65 12.86 -0.91
N LEU A 120 13.61 11.53 -1.02
CA LEU A 120 14.70 10.64 -0.60
C LEU A 120 15.88 10.70 -1.58
N GLN A 121 15.63 10.85 -2.88
CA GLN A 121 16.69 11.08 -3.86
C GLN A 121 17.43 12.39 -3.60
N ALA A 122 16.70 13.49 -3.35
CA ALA A 122 17.31 14.77 -3.01
C ALA A 122 18.16 14.64 -1.74
N LYS A 123 17.67 13.89 -0.74
CA LYS A 123 18.41 13.60 0.49
C LYS A 123 19.67 12.77 0.22
N ALA A 124 19.57 11.72 -0.59
CA ALA A 124 20.70 10.86 -0.91
C ALA A 124 21.79 11.62 -1.69
N LYS A 125 21.40 12.48 -2.65
CA LYS A 125 22.35 13.33 -3.39
C LYS A 125 23.05 14.35 -2.50
N ALA A 126 22.38 14.83 -1.45
CA ALA A 126 22.98 15.76 -0.49
C ALA A 126 23.88 15.08 0.56
N SER A 127 23.81 13.74 0.68
CA SER A 127 24.66 12.98 1.58
C SER A 127 25.98 12.61 0.89
N SER A 128 27.10 12.96 1.51
CA SER A 128 28.45 12.60 1.03
C SER A 128 28.89 11.18 1.43
N GLY A 129 28.00 10.37 2.00
CA GLY A 129 28.31 9.06 2.56
C GLY A 129 27.09 8.16 2.68
N GLU A 130 27.11 7.26 3.65
CA GLU A 130 26.03 6.29 3.88
C GLU A 130 24.66 6.97 4.07
N PHE A 131 23.61 6.41 3.46
CA PHE A 131 22.25 6.91 3.60
C PHE A 131 21.65 6.51 4.95
N VAL A 132 21.99 7.29 5.98
CA VAL A 132 21.48 7.11 7.34
C VAL A 132 20.62 8.32 7.70
N LEU A 133 19.46 8.05 8.29
CA LEU A 133 18.53 9.08 8.75
C LEU A 133 18.50 9.13 10.28
N THR A 134 18.15 10.29 10.80
CA THR A 134 17.72 10.47 12.19
C THR A 134 16.21 10.39 12.27
N GLN A 135 15.66 10.14 13.47
CA GLN A 135 14.22 10.23 13.69
C GLN A 135 13.66 11.62 13.34
N LYS A 136 14.43 12.68 13.58
CA LYS A 136 14.06 14.05 13.22
C LYS A 136 13.91 14.22 11.71
N GLU A 137 14.84 13.67 10.93
CA GLU A 137 14.76 13.72 9.45
C GLU A 137 13.59 12.89 8.92
N ILE A 138 13.31 11.72 9.51
CA ILE A 138 12.11 10.94 9.16
C ILE A 138 10.84 11.75 9.41
N ARG A 139 10.72 12.42 10.54
CA ARG A 139 9.56 13.30 10.81
C ARG A 139 9.48 14.46 9.82
N GLY A 140 10.61 15.09 9.47
CA GLY A 140 10.64 16.12 8.43
C GLY A 140 10.22 15.61 7.04
N ILE A 141 10.56 14.36 6.68
CA ILE A 141 10.05 13.71 5.46
C ILE A 141 8.53 13.55 5.53
N VAL A 142 8.00 13.07 6.67
CA VAL A 142 6.55 12.90 6.87
C VAL A 142 5.81 14.24 6.85
N GLU A 143 6.36 15.30 7.44
CA GLU A 143 5.80 16.65 7.39
C GLU A 143 5.65 17.16 5.94
N ARG A 144 6.60 16.84 5.05
CA ARG A 144 6.49 17.16 3.62
C ARG A 144 5.37 16.39 2.92
N LEU A 145 4.99 15.22 3.42
CA LEU A 145 3.82 14.46 2.95
C LEU A 145 2.51 14.91 3.61
N GLN A 146 2.55 15.92 4.48
CA GLN A 146 1.37 16.58 5.06
C GLN A 146 1.03 17.89 4.34
N ASP A 147 1.79 18.26 3.31
CA ASP A 147 1.45 19.36 2.40
C ASP A 147 0.23 18.97 1.56
N ILE A 148 -0.93 19.53 1.94
CA ILE A 148 -2.21 19.22 1.31
C ILE A 148 -2.21 19.55 -0.18
N GLU A 149 -1.61 20.66 -0.59
CA GLU A 149 -1.65 21.11 -1.99
C GLU A 149 -0.83 20.16 -2.85
N ARG A 150 0.40 19.89 -2.43
CA ARG A 150 1.30 18.99 -3.15
C ARG A 150 0.78 17.56 -3.22
N VAL A 151 0.25 17.03 -2.12
CA VAL A 151 -0.35 15.68 -2.12
C VAL A 151 -1.62 15.65 -2.97
N THR A 152 -2.46 16.68 -2.92
CA THR A 152 -3.68 16.76 -3.74
C THR A 152 -3.36 16.78 -5.23
N GLU A 153 -2.33 17.52 -5.63
CA GLU A 153 -1.86 17.56 -7.03
C GLU A 153 -1.48 16.15 -7.51
N GLU A 154 -0.71 15.43 -6.72
CA GLU A 154 -0.24 14.10 -7.11
C GLU A 154 -1.36 13.05 -7.07
N VAL A 155 -2.22 13.09 -6.05
CA VAL A 155 -3.43 12.25 -5.99
C VAL A 155 -4.35 12.51 -7.18
N THR A 156 -4.46 13.76 -7.64
CA THR A 156 -5.24 14.14 -8.82
C THR A 156 -4.74 13.43 -10.08
N LYS A 157 -3.42 13.34 -10.28
CA LYS A 157 -2.82 12.64 -11.43
C LYS A 157 -3.14 11.15 -11.39
N VAL A 158 -3.03 10.52 -10.21
CA VAL A 158 -3.34 9.09 -10.03
C VAL A 158 -4.82 8.81 -10.30
N MET A 159 -5.72 9.56 -9.66
CA MET A 159 -7.18 9.39 -9.84
C MET A 159 -7.61 9.62 -11.28
N ALA A 160 -7.07 10.66 -11.94
CA ALA A 160 -7.40 10.94 -13.35
C ALA A 160 -6.97 9.81 -14.29
N SER A 161 -5.78 9.24 -14.07
CA SER A 161 -5.27 8.12 -14.89
C SER A 161 -6.17 6.89 -14.75
N ILE A 162 -6.47 6.47 -13.51
CA ILE A 162 -7.35 5.32 -13.24
C ILE A 162 -8.76 5.57 -13.80
N TYR A 163 -9.33 6.75 -13.57
CA TYR A 163 -10.64 7.11 -14.10
C TYR A 163 -10.69 7.02 -15.63
N ASN A 164 -9.67 7.53 -16.32
CA ASN A 164 -9.59 7.46 -17.78
C ASN A 164 -9.45 6.02 -18.29
N ASP A 165 -8.65 5.19 -17.61
CA ASP A 165 -8.52 3.77 -17.96
C ASP A 165 -9.86 3.04 -17.78
N ARG A 166 -10.55 3.23 -16.65
CA ARG A 166 -11.87 2.65 -16.40
C ARG A 166 -12.92 3.14 -17.41
N LEU A 167 -12.96 4.43 -17.71
CA LEU A 167 -13.86 4.99 -18.74
C LEU A 167 -13.58 4.40 -20.13
N LYS A 168 -12.31 4.20 -20.47
CA LYS A 168 -11.94 3.56 -21.73
C LYS A 168 -12.47 2.13 -21.75
N TYR A 169 -12.25 1.37 -20.68
CA TYR A 169 -12.69 -0.01 -20.59
C TYR A 169 -14.21 -0.15 -20.71
N THR A 170 -14.99 0.70 -20.03
CA THR A 170 -16.46 0.64 -20.10
C THR A 170 -16.99 0.94 -21.50
N LYS A 171 -16.34 1.84 -22.24
CA LYS A 171 -16.66 2.12 -23.66
C LYS A 171 -16.34 0.92 -24.55
N ASP A 172 -15.15 0.34 -24.38
CA ASP A 172 -14.70 -0.81 -25.18
C ASP A 172 -15.50 -2.08 -24.91
N HIS A 173 -16.15 -2.17 -23.73
CA HIS A 173 -16.92 -3.32 -23.27
C HIS A 173 -18.37 -2.95 -22.92
N ALA A 174 -19.00 -2.10 -23.73
CA ALA A 174 -20.33 -1.57 -23.45
C ALA A 174 -21.40 -2.63 -23.13
N GLN A 175 -21.29 -3.85 -23.69
CA GLN A 175 -22.21 -4.96 -23.39
C GLN A 175 -22.15 -5.43 -21.92
N ALA A 176 -21.01 -5.26 -21.25
CA ALA A 176 -20.84 -5.58 -19.83
C ALA A 176 -21.38 -4.48 -18.90
N PHE A 177 -21.70 -3.30 -19.44
CA PHE A 177 -22.20 -2.13 -18.71
C PHE A 177 -23.48 -1.60 -19.38
N PRO A 178 -24.59 -2.36 -19.33
CA PRO A 178 -25.79 -2.06 -20.10
C PRO A 178 -26.49 -0.76 -19.66
N THR A 179 -26.20 -0.27 -18.44
CA THR A 179 -26.80 0.97 -17.92
C THR A 179 -25.74 1.97 -17.46
N PRO A 180 -26.06 3.29 -17.45
CA PRO A 180 -25.19 4.29 -16.84
C PRO A 180 -24.86 4.02 -15.37
N ASN A 181 -25.77 3.37 -14.64
CA ASN A 181 -25.55 2.99 -13.24
C ASN A 181 -24.49 1.89 -13.10
N ASP A 182 -24.40 0.94 -14.04
CA ASP A 182 -23.35 -0.09 -14.03
C ASP A 182 -21.97 0.54 -14.25
N VAL A 183 -21.90 1.52 -15.16
CA VAL A 183 -20.68 2.33 -15.39
C VAL A 183 -20.31 3.10 -14.12
N GLU A 184 -21.25 3.82 -13.50
CA GLU A 184 -20.96 4.57 -12.28
C GLU A 184 -20.49 3.67 -11.13
N LYS A 185 -21.14 2.52 -10.94
CA LYS A 185 -20.75 1.55 -9.92
C LYS A 185 -19.31 1.07 -10.15
N TYR A 186 -18.98 0.67 -11.37
CA TYR A 186 -17.63 0.24 -11.74
C TYR A 186 -16.59 1.36 -11.54
N LEU A 187 -16.91 2.59 -11.94
CA LEU A 187 -16.03 3.73 -11.72
C LEU A 187 -15.75 3.98 -10.23
N ARG A 188 -16.71 3.69 -9.36
CA ARG A 188 -16.62 3.83 -7.88
C ARG A 188 -16.10 2.61 -7.14
N ASP A 189 -15.83 1.50 -7.83
CA ASP A 189 -15.29 0.30 -7.21
C ASP A 189 -13.90 0.56 -6.62
N TRP A 190 -13.49 -0.30 -5.69
CA TRP A 190 -12.19 -0.18 -5.04
C TRP A 190 -11.05 -0.23 -6.06
N VAL A 191 -9.94 0.44 -5.74
CA VAL A 191 -8.74 0.38 -6.58
C VAL A 191 -8.17 -1.02 -6.52
N ALA A 192 -8.04 -1.67 -7.67
CA ALA A 192 -7.44 -2.98 -7.81
C ALA A 192 -5.91 -2.88 -7.93
N ASN A 193 -5.22 -3.99 -7.63
CA ASN A 193 -3.76 -4.03 -7.70
C ASN A 193 -3.23 -3.76 -9.12
N TYR A 194 -3.92 -4.25 -10.16
CA TYR A 194 -3.49 -4.01 -11.54
C TYR A 194 -3.55 -2.52 -11.92
N GLU A 195 -4.44 -1.73 -11.33
CA GLU A 195 -4.56 -0.30 -11.62
C GLU A 195 -3.41 0.51 -11.02
N ILE A 196 -2.99 0.15 -9.79
CA ILE A 196 -1.76 0.67 -9.18
C ILE A 196 -0.56 0.32 -10.07
N SER A 197 -0.52 -0.93 -10.55
CA SER A 197 0.56 -1.42 -11.40
C SER A 197 0.61 -0.68 -12.74
N ASP A 198 -0.51 -0.55 -13.43
CA ASP A 198 -0.62 0.15 -14.72
C ASP A 198 -0.23 1.64 -14.58
N TYR A 199 -0.59 2.29 -13.47
CA TYR A 199 -0.14 3.66 -13.20
C TYR A 199 1.38 3.73 -13.00
N LEU A 200 1.96 2.87 -12.16
CA LEU A 200 3.40 2.87 -11.90
C LEU A 200 4.21 2.50 -13.14
N ILE A 201 3.71 1.63 -14.02
CA ILE A 201 4.30 1.37 -15.34
C ILE A 201 4.37 2.66 -16.18
N LYS A 202 3.27 3.43 -16.24
CA LYS A 202 3.21 4.69 -16.98
C LYS A 202 4.20 5.72 -16.40
N GLU A 203 4.25 5.84 -15.08
CA GLU A 203 5.08 6.81 -14.35
C GLU A 203 6.58 6.45 -14.37
N MET A 204 6.93 5.17 -14.43
CA MET A 204 8.32 4.72 -14.58
C MET A 204 8.78 4.60 -16.04
N LYS A 205 7.91 4.88 -17.01
CA LYS A 205 8.22 4.71 -18.44
C LYS A 205 9.44 5.55 -18.84
N GLY A 206 10.42 4.90 -19.46
CA GLY A 206 11.66 5.53 -19.93
C GLY A 206 12.77 5.60 -18.88
N GLN A 207 12.52 5.17 -17.64
CA GLN A 207 13.57 5.01 -16.64
C GLN A 207 14.36 3.72 -16.91
N THR A 208 15.69 3.84 -16.98
CA THR A 208 16.62 2.72 -17.23
C THR A 208 17.41 2.32 -15.99
N GLU A 209 17.33 3.14 -14.95
CA GLU A 209 17.98 2.97 -13.66
C GLU A 209 16.92 3.01 -12.58
N ASP A 210 17.09 2.17 -11.57
CA ASP A 210 16.20 2.12 -10.40
C ASP A 210 16.45 3.32 -9.47
N VAL A 211 16.36 4.51 -10.04
CA VAL A 211 16.53 5.78 -9.34
C VAL A 211 15.23 6.00 -8.57
N GLY A 212 15.17 5.48 -7.35
CA GLY A 212 14.01 5.64 -6.47
C GLY A 212 13.49 4.36 -5.85
N GLY A 213 13.80 3.19 -6.41
CA GLY A 213 13.47 1.92 -5.78
C GLY A 213 11.98 1.73 -5.55
N ILE A 214 11.09 2.24 -6.42
CA ILE A 214 9.64 2.05 -6.24
C ILE A 214 9.26 0.63 -6.69
N HIS A 215 8.79 -0.17 -5.74
CA HIS A 215 8.26 -1.50 -5.97
C HIS A 215 6.84 -1.61 -5.40
N PHE A 216 6.07 -2.57 -5.88
CA PHE A 216 4.77 -2.88 -5.30
C PHE A 216 4.80 -4.27 -4.64
N VAL A 217 4.61 -4.30 -3.33
CA VAL A 217 4.48 -5.53 -2.53
C VAL A 217 3.00 -5.81 -2.39
N ARG A 218 2.52 -6.85 -3.08
CA ARG A 218 1.09 -7.16 -3.10
C ARG A 218 0.78 -8.60 -2.74
N TYR A 219 -0.42 -8.86 -2.22
CA TYR A 219 -0.87 -10.23 -2.04
C TYR A 219 -1.00 -10.91 -3.41
N ASN A 220 -0.65 -12.19 -3.48
CA ASN A 220 -1.06 -13.07 -4.56
C ASN A 220 -2.59 -13.19 -4.52
N GLN A 221 -3.27 -12.63 -5.52
CA GLN A 221 -4.72 -12.58 -5.64
C GLN A 221 -5.30 -13.81 -6.34
N TYR A 222 -4.46 -14.73 -6.83
CA TYR A 222 -4.93 -15.94 -7.51
C TYR A 222 -5.91 -16.83 -6.70
N PRO A 223 -5.83 -16.89 -5.35
CA PRO A 223 -6.87 -17.55 -4.54
C PRO A 223 -8.28 -16.97 -4.69
N GLU A 224 -8.42 -15.72 -5.12
CA GLU A 224 -9.68 -14.97 -5.25
C GLU A 224 -10.23 -14.97 -6.70
N ARG A 225 -9.56 -15.69 -7.62
CA ARG A 225 -9.89 -15.72 -9.06
C ARG A 225 -11.33 -16.02 -9.45
N ASN A 226 -12.11 -16.70 -8.59
CA ASN A 226 -13.51 -17.00 -8.87
C ASN A 226 -14.43 -15.78 -8.65
N GLY A 227 -14.01 -14.83 -7.81
CA GLY A 227 -14.73 -13.58 -7.55
C GLY A 227 -14.29 -12.42 -8.43
N ALA A 228 -13.14 -12.54 -9.10
CA ALA A 228 -12.61 -11.50 -9.98
C ALA A 228 -13.50 -11.30 -11.22
N THR A 229 -13.70 -10.03 -11.58
CA THR A 229 -14.47 -9.60 -12.74
C THR A 229 -13.61 -8.79 -13.71
N PHE A 230 -14.14 -8.52 -14.90
CA PHE A 230 -13.57 -7.58 -15.87
C PHE A 230 -12.05 -7.77 -16.12
N GLU A 231 -11.27 -6.68 -16.11
CA GLU A 231 -9.82 -6.69 -16.31
C GLU A 231 -9.11 -7.52 -15.25
N GLU A 232 -9.53 -7.44 -13.98
CA GLU A 232 -8.90 -8.19 -12.89
C GLU A 232 -8.87 -9.68 -13.21
N LYS A 233 -9.99 -10.23 -13.70
CA LYS A 233 -10.08 -11.64 -14.10
C LYS A 233 -9.06 -12.01 -15.18
N ALA A 234 -8.88 -11.15 -16.19
CA ALA A 234 -7.91 -11.39 -17.24
C ALA A 234 -6.47 -11.28 -16.72
N ARG A 235 -6.21 -10.31 -15.84
CA ARG A 235 -4.90 -10.04 -15.26
C ARG A 235 -4.45 -11.17 -14.34
N LEU A 236 -5.33 -11.80 -13.56
CA LEU A 236 -4.96 -12.90 -12.65
C LEU A 236 -4.31 -14.11 -13.33
N ALA A 237 -4.39 -14.24 -14.66
CA ALA A 237 -3.65 -15.25 -15.40
C ALA A 237 -2.13 -15.17 -15.16
N GLU A 238 -1.58 -13.96 -14.97
CA GLU A 238 -0.15 -13.76 -14.72
C GLU A 238 0.29 -14.29 -13.35
N GLU A 239 -0.63 -14.31 -12.38
CA GLU A 239 -0.34 -14.70 -11.00
C GLU A 239 -0.40 -16.22 -10.78
N LYS A 240 -0.99 -16.95 -11.74
CA LYS A 240 -1.14 -18.41 -11.68
C LYS A 240 0.18 -19.14 -11.40
N ARG A 241 1.31 -18.63 -11.91
CA ARG A 241 2.63 -19.27 -11.72
C ARG A 241 3.13 -19.25 -10.27
N PHE A 242 2.52 -18.44 -9.40
CA PHE A 242 2.90 -18.30 -8.01
C PHE A 242 2.06 -19.17 -7.06
N GLY A 243 1.23 -20.06 -7.59
CA GLY A 243 0.31 -20.89 -6.82
C GLY A 243 -0.90 -20.12 -6.30
N GLY A 244 -1.49 -20.57 -5.19
CA GLY A 244 -2.79 -20.09 -4.70
C GLY A 244 -3.97 -20.86 -5.32
N HIS A 245 -3.78 -22.14 -5.63
CA HIS A 245 -4.82 -22.96 -6.25
C HIS A 245 -6.02 -23.20 -5.32
N LYS A 246 -5.80 -23.19 -4.00
CA LYS A 246 -6.89 -23.21 -3.01
C LYS A 246 -7.68 -21.89 -3.07
N PHE A 247 -9.01 -21.99 -3.11
CA PHE A 247 -9.88 -20.80 -3.14
C PHE A 247 -10.04 -20.21 -1.73
N GLY A 248 -10.08 -18.89 -1.63
CA GLY A 248 -10.37 -18.21 -0.37
C GLY A 248 -9.77 -16.81 -0.29
N ASP A 249 -9.95 -16.16 0.87
CA ASP A 249 -9.34 -14.86 1.18
C ASP A 249 -7.81 -14.96 1.06
N LYS A 250 -7.21 -14.15 0.19
CA LYS A 250 -5.77 -14.19 -0.12
C LYS A 250 -4.86 -14.00 1.10
N ALA A 251 -5.34 -13.37 2.16
CA ALA A 251 -4.57 -13.16 3.39
C ALA A 251 -4.67 -14.30 4.40
N ARG A 252 -5.63 -15.22 4.24
CA ARG A 252 -5.95 -16.28 5.23
C ARG A 252 -5.96 -17.68 4.67
N VAL A 253 -6.20 -17.84 3.38
CA VAL A 253 -6.20 -19.15 2.72
C VAL A 253 -4.85 -19.83 2.97
N GLU A 254 -4.90 -21.11 3.34
CA GLU A 254 -3.70 -21.93 3.43
C GLU A 254 -3.19 -22.15 2.00
N LEU A 255 -1.92 -21.83 1.76
CA LEU A 255 -1.30 -21.98 0.45
C LEU A 255 -0.60 -23.35 0.37
N GLU A 256 -0.62 -23.95 -0.82
CA GLU A 256 0.15 -25.15 -1.12
C GLU A 256 1.67 -24.92 -1.07
N GLU A 257 2.44 -26.01 -1.08
CA GLU A 257 3.90 -25.92 -1.09
C GLU A 257 4.42 -25.21 -2.35
N GLY A 258 5.37 -24.28 -2.16
CA GLY A 258 5.93 -23.47 -3.25
C GLY A 258 5.06 -22.30 -3.72
N ALA A 259 3.87 -22.10 -3.14
CA ALA A 259 3.04 -20.95 -3.43
C ALA A 259 3.47 -19.72 -2.60
N ALA A 260 3.54 -18.56 -3.27
CA ALA A 260 3.88 -17.29 -2.65
C ALA A 260 2.61 -16.57 -2.17
N ARG A 261 2.67 -15.97 -0.98
CA ARG A 261 1.58 -15.14 -0.46
C ARG A 261 1.73 -13.70 -0.91
N PHE A 262 2.95 -13.21 -1.01
CA PHE A 262 3.30 -11.89 -1.51
C PHE A 262 4.05 -12.00 -2.82
N LEU A 263 3.74 -11.08 -3.73
CA LEU A 263 4.45 -10.85 -4.98
C LEU A 263 5.12 -9.48 -4.88
N ILE A 264 6.31 -9.39 -5.46
CA ILE A 264 7.06 -8.14 -5.59
C ILE A 264 7.05 -7.75 -7.05
N GLU A 265 6.66 -6.51 -7.31
CA GLU A 265 6.58 -5.95 -8.65
C GLU A 265 7.53 -4.76 -8.79
N PRO A 266 8.77 -5.00 -9.27
CA PRO A 266 9.62 -3.95 -9.80
C PRO A 266 9.05 -3.43 -11.13
N PHE A 267 9.29 -2.16 -11.41
CA PHE A 267 8.86 -1.49 -12.64
C PHE A 267 10.03 -1.08 -13.56
N VAL A 268 11.27 -1.14 -13.04
CA VAL A 268 12.50 -0.71 -13.74
C VAL A 268 13.55 -1.83 -13.64
N PRO A 269 14.30 -2.13 -14.72
CA PRO A 269 14.19 -1.56 -16.07
C PRO A 269 12.97 -2.06 -16.85
N GLU A 270 12.36 -3.14 -16.39
CA GLU A 270 11.13 -3.69 -16.94
C GLU A 270 10.21 -4.12 -15.81
N ARG A 271 8.90 -4.07 -16.08
CA ARG A 271 7.92 -4.58 -15.14
C ARG A 271 7.97 -6.09 -15.08
N LYS A 272 8.05 -6.65 -13.88
CA LYS A 272 7.97 -8.10 -13.68
C LYS A 272 7.32 -8.43 -12.35
N LEU A 273 6.54 -9.52 -12.31
CA LEU A 273 6.15 -10.12 -11.03
C LEU A 273 7.17 -11.16 -10.59
N CYS A 274 7.57 -11.04 -9.33
CA CYS A 274 8.57 -11.90 -8.71
C CYS A 274 8.04 -12.46 -7.39
N ARG A 275 8.46 -13.67 -7.04
CA ARG A 275 8.49 -14.09 -5.64
C ARG A 275 9.53 -13.25 -4.87
N PRO A 276 9.42 -13.13 -3.53
CA PRO A 276 10.42 -12.45 -2.71
C PRO A 276 11.86 -12.87 -3.02
N GLU A 277 12.16 -14.17 -3.12
CA GLU A 277 13.49 -14.68 -3.43
C GLU A 277 13.95 -14.39 -4.86
N GLU A 278 13.03 -14.46 -5.84
CA GLU A 278 13.33 -14.11 -7.23
C GLU A 278 13.72 -12.63 -7.35
N TRP A 279 13.05 -11.75 -6.60
CA TRP A 279 13.36 -10.32 -6.56
C TRP A 279 14.69 -10.03 -5.87
N MET A 280 14.99 -10.70 -4.75
CA MET A 280 16.28 -10.53 -4.06
C MET A 280 17.44 -11.00 -4.94
N ASP A 281 17.31 -12.14 -5.61
CA ASP A 281 18.32 -12.64 -6.55
C ASP A 281 18.54 -11.68 -7.71
N TRP A 282 17.46 -11.12 -8.26
CA TRP A 282 17.52 -10.10 -9.31
C TRP A 282 18.23 -8.83 -8.82
N ARG A 283 17.86 -8.31 -7.65
CA ARG A 283 18.48 -7.12 -7.04
C ARG A 283 19.97 -7.35 -6.75
N ASN A 284 20.34 -8.52 -6.24
CA ASN A 284 21.73 -8.89 -5.98
C ASN A 284 22.57 -9.04 -7.25
N LYS A 285 21.95 -9.37 -8.39
CA LYS A 285 22.62 -9.35 -9.69
C LYS A 285 22.83 -7.90 -10.16
N LEU A 286 21.83 -7.03 -9.99
CA LEU A 286 21.94 -5.62 -10.33
C LEU A 286 23.00 -4.88 -9.52
N SER A 287 23.13 -5.16 -8.21
CA SER A 287 24.15 -4.54 -7.34
C SER A 287 25.58 -4.88 -7.78
N LYS A 288 25.79 -6.06 -8.37
CA LYS A 288 27.10 -6.48 -8.89
C LYS A 288 27.42 -5.84 -10.25
N GLN A 289 26.40 -5.47 -11.03
CA GLN A 289 26.56 -4.96 -12.39
C GLN A 289 26.66 -3.43 -12.46
N LYS A 290 25.97 -2.71 -11.58
CA LYS A 290 25.92 -1.24 -11.59
C LYS A 290 26.45 -0.68 -10.27
N SER A 291 27.21 0.41 -10.34
CA SER A 291 27.74 1.12 -9.17
C SER A 291 26.70 1.96 -8.41
N SER A 292 25.46 2.07 -8.90
CA SER A 292 24.43 2.97 -8.35
C SER A 292 23.12 2.23 -8.02
N GLN A 293 23.11 1.37 -7.00
CA GLN A 293 21.83 1.02 -6.37
C GLN A 293 21.33 2.20 -5.54
N SER A 294 20.02 2.41 -5.58
CA SER A 294 19.38 3.34 -4.65
C SER A 294 19.67 2.87 -3.21
N PRO A 295 20.14 3.76 -2.33
CA PRO A 295 20.48 3.40 -0.95
C PRO A 295 19.24 3.23 -0.06
N PHE A 296 18.05 3.42 -0.64
CA PHE A 296 16.74 3.16 -0.04
C PHE A 296 15.84 2.48 -1.06
N GLN A 297 14.77 1.85 -0.58
CA GLN A 297 13.71 1.25 -1.39
C GLN A 297 12.38 1.86 -0.94
N ILE A 298 11.44 2.04 -1.87
CA ILE A 298 10.10 2.55 -1.64
C ILE A 298 9.11 1.46 -2.05
N PHE A 299 8.14 1.17 -1.21
CA PHE A 299 7.16 0.12 -1.45
C PHE A 299 5.76 0.72 -1.41
N VAL A 300 4.95 0.48 -2.43
CA VAL A 300 3.50 0.46 -2.26
C VAL A 300 3.14 -0.90 -1.66
N LEU A 301 2.20 -0.95 -0.70
CA LEU A 301 1.86 -2.15 0.06
C LEU A 301 0.37 -2.45 -0.06
N ASP A 302 -0.01 -3.64 -0.57
CA ASP A 302 -1.37 -4.19 -0.43
C ASP A 302 -1.52 -4.79 0.97
N LEU A 303 -2.41 -4.21 1.77
CA LEU A 303 -2.68 -4.62 3.16
C LEU A 303 -3.95 -5.48 3.27
N ASN A 304 -4.41 -6.06 2.16
CA ASN A 304 -5.65 -6.82 2.02
C ASN A 304 -6.88 -5.93 2.24
N GLY A 305 -7.13 -5.02 1.29
CA GLY A 305 -8.26 -4.08 1.32
C GLY A 305 -7.91 -2.67 1.81
N HIS A 306 -6.62 -2.38 2.01
CA HIS A 306 -6.08 -1.04 2.21
C HIS A 306 -4.72 -0.96 1.53
N PHE A 307 -4.29 0.25 1.17
CA PHE A 307 -2.95 0.49 0.66
C PHE A 307 -2.20 1.46 1.55
N CYS A 308 -0.91 1.23 1.70
CA CYS A 308 0.03 2.18 2.30
C CYS A 308 1.28 2.28 1.45
N THR A 309 2.11 3.26 1.76
CA THR A 309 3.47 3.37 1.21
C THR A 309 4.48 3.15 2.32
N ALA A 310 5.65 2.61 2.01
CA ALA A 310 6.74 2.50 2.95
C ALA A 310 8.07 2.83 2.28
N PHE A 311 9.08 3.16 3.08
CA PHE A 311 10.45 3.26 2.61
C PHE A 311 11.43 2.64 3.60
N SER A 312 12.51 2.05 3.08
CA SER A 312 13.59 1.47 3.88
C SER A 312 14.68 2.49 4.15
N CYS A 313 15.18 2.54 5.39
CA CYS A 313 16.35 3.34 5.74
C CYS A 313 17.10 2.72 6.93
N PHE A 314 18.32 3.19 7.18
CA PHE A 314 19.01 2.96 8.44
C PHE A 314 18.85 4.18 9.34
N VAL A 315 18.63 3.96 10.63
CA VAL A 315 18.40 5.04 11.60
C VAL A 315 19.47 5.07 12.67
N LYS A 316 20.13 6.22 12.81
CA LYS A 316 21.10 6.47 13.88
C LYS A 316 20.39 6.92 15.16
N LYS A 317 20.63 6.21 16.27
CA LYS A 317 20.07 6.59 17.57
C LYS A 317 20.88 7.73 18.19
N ALA A 318 20.24 8.88 18.37
CA ALA A 318 20.87 10.09 18.91
C ALA A 318 21.56 9.81 20.26
N GLY A 319 22.79 10.30 20.39
CA GLY A 319 23.55 10.28 21.65
C GLY A 319 24.07 8.90 22.12
N THR A 320 23.84 7.82 21.39
CA THR A 320 24.22 6.48 21.87
C THR A 320 25.52 5.91 21.29
N GLY A 321 26.09 6.53 20.25
CA GLY A 321 27.24 5.99 19.53
C GLY A 321 27.00 4.64 18.84
N LYS A 322 25.80 4.06 18.98
CA LYS A 322 25.43 2.76 18.40
C LYS A 322 25.35 2.84 16.89
N GLU A 323 25.62 1.69 16.26
CA GLU A 323 25.42 1.47 14.84
C GLU A 323 23.98 1.81 14.41
N ALA A 324 23.86 2.25 13.16
CA ALA A 324 22.55 2.54 12.59
C ALA A 324 21.75 1.24 12.48
N SER A 325 20.43 1.32 12.72
CA SER A 325 19.56 0.14 12.73
C SER A 325 18.54 0.20 11.59
N PRO A 326 18.22 -0.94 10.95
CA PRO A 326 17.30 -0.98 9.80
C PRO A 326 15.85 -0.68 10.21
N HIS A 327 15.23 0.26 9.50
CA HIS A 327 13.86 0.71 9.69
C HIS A 327 13.07 0.63 8.39
N LEU A 328 11.88 0.03 8.44
CA LEU A 328 10.86 0.24 7.41
C LEU A 328 9.86 1.27 7.94
N VAL A 329 9.84 2.46 7.35
CA VAL A 329 8.91 3.53 7.72
C VAL A 329 7.69 3.46 6.81
N MET A 330 6.51 3.20 7.39
CA MET A 330 5.23 3.16 6.70
C MET A 330 4.49 4.48 6.83
N ILE A 331 3.91 4.94 5.73
CA ILE A 331 3.05 6.12 5.62
C ILE A 331 1.60 5.65 5.46
N ASN A 332 0.74 6.02 6.40
CA ASN A 332 -0.67 5.65 6.40
C ASN A 332 -1.58 6.89 6.32
N THR A 333 -2.68 6.77 5.59
CA THR A 333 -3.69 7.84 5.43
C THR A 333 -4.96 7.60 6.26
N THR A 334 -4.86 6.73 7.28
CA THR A 334 -5.95 6.39 8.20
C THR A 334 -5.45 6.31 9.64
N ASN A 335 -6.35 6.36 10.62
CA ASN A 335 -5.98 6.22 12.04
C ASN A 335 -5.66 4.77 12.46
N SER A 336 -5.95 3.79 11.61
CA SER A 336 -5.77 2.36 11.92
C SER A 336 -4.30 1.95 11.90
N SER A 337 -3.93 0.96 12.70
CA SER A 337 -2.59 0.38 12.69
C SER A 337 -2.54 -0.84 11.78
N TYR A 338 -1.67 -0.83 10.77
CA TYR A 338 -1.42 -1.93 9.85
C TYR A 338 0.00 -2.51 9.98
N ILE A 339 0.75 -2.06 10.99
CA ILE A 339 2.14 -2.48 11.21
C ILE A 339 2.32 -4.00 11.36
N SER A 340 1.29 -4.71 11.80
CA SER A 340 1.28 -6.17 11.97
C SER A 340 0.63 -6.91 10.81
N SER A 341 0.31 -6.22 9.72
CA SER A 341 -0.12 -6.89 8.48
C SER A 341 1.07 -7.59 7.82
N GLY A 342 0.79 -8.52 6.90
CA GLY A 342 1.86 -9.35 6.32
C GLY A 342 2.74 -8.61 5.30
N ALA A 343 2.20 -7.66 4.54
CA ALA A 343 2.98 -6.97 3.50
C ALA A 343 4.12 -6.10 4.05
N PRO A 344 3.98 -5.32 5.14
CA PRO A 344 5.09 -4.61 5.77
C PRO A 344 6.21 -5.54 6.24
N CYS A 345 5.85 -6.72 6.74
CA CYS A 345 6.78 -7.75 7.16
C CYS A 345 7.59 -8.28 5.97
N ALA A 346 6.92 -8.60 4.86
CA ALA A 346 7.58 -9.01 3.62
C ALA A 346 8.47 -7.90 3.04
N ALA A 347 7.97 -6.66 2.98
CA ALA A 347 8.70 -5.49 2.51
C ALA A 347 9.96 -5.21 3.36
N TYR A 348 9.87 -5.34 4.68
CA TYR A 348 11.02 -5.20 5.56
C TYR A 348 12.06 -6.27 5.25
N ASP A 349 11.65 -7.54 5.21
CA ASP A 349 12.57 -8.66 5.03
C ASP A 349 13.34 -8.57 3.72
N ILE A 350 12.66 -8.26 2.61
CA ILE A 350 13.32 -8.13 1.30
C ILE A 350 14.18 -6.86 1.22
N ALA A 351 13.83 -5.79 1.91
CA ALA A 351 14.58 -4.54 1.81
C ALA A 351 15.98 -4.65 2.42
N PHE A 352 16.12 -5.45 3.49
CA PHE A 352 17.32 -5.54 4.32
C PHE A 352 18.06 -6.88 4.23
N SER A 353 17.59 -7.84 3.44
CA SER A 353 18.33 -9.08 3.15
C SER A 353 19.21 -8.92 1.92
#